data_AF-A0A7J7YNA0-F1
#
_entry.id   AF-A0A7J7YNA0-F1
#
_cell.length_a   1.000
_cell.length_b   1.000
_cell.length_c   1.000
_cell.angle_alpha   90.00
_cell.angle_beta   90.00
_cell.angle_gamma   90.00
#
_symmetry.space_group_name_H-M   'P 1'
#
loop_
_entity.id
_entity.type
_entity.pdbx_description
1 polymer ?
#
loop_
_entity_poly.entity_id
_entity_poly.type
_entity_poly.pdbx_seq_one_letter_code
_entity_poly.pdbx_strand_id
1 'polypeptide(L)'
;MNEEQEKQIKHSILSGNWRVRSSLDKDQMKAVIDEVTRWLHLAEEGDWMTLPGIAGFRAFEVQLVLRQALPDIWTVLRDQAVIVKKVSKQHRWYLQNTSCDRESCWREQILLSARGFSVFFQMLVKARKPLVGHNMMMDLLHLHEKFFRPLPESYQQFKRNIHGLFPVLVDTKNVTKDIWKELNFPRVSNLSEVYDVLDSDLNPTRNSGPVIVHASKCEKYAETKCPHEAAYDAFLCGSVLLKVAHLLLWRVHGAGSAPEPSFPRYLDVLAPYVNQVNLIRAGVPKINFSGPDYPSIRPPILILSVRRWPGVTEQQVYREFQSLCKFDVRRLTRSQFLLLTNKFKDARSVLKEYRGHPSLQVSLFRYWRHSPDVQCLLRVCSIVTAWALLAFLLGRPGP
;
A
#
# COMPACT_ATOMS: atom_id res chain seq x y z
N MET A 1 2.35 11.35 -9.65
CA MET A 1 1.20 12.26 -9.59
C MET A 1 -0.04 11.42 -9.76
N ASN A 2 -0.91 11.38 -8.76
CA ASN A 2 -2.16 10.64 -8.85
C ASN A 2 -3.24 11.42 -9.65
N GLU A 3 -4.38 10.80 -9.94
CA GLU A 3 -5.41 11.39 -10.81
C GLU A 3 -6.00 12.69 -10.26
N GLU A 4 -6.19 12.77 -8.94
CA GLU A 4 -6.74 13.97 -8.30
C GLU A 4 -5.75 15.11 -8.33
N GLN A 5 -4.47 14.84 -8.06
CA GLN A 5 -3.40 15.82 -8.21
C GLN A 5 -3.31 16.32 -9.65
N GLU A 6 -3.41 15.42 -10.64
CA GLU A 6 -3.41 15.82 -12.05
C GLU A 6 -4.60 16.71 -12.40
N LYS A 7 -5.81 16.36 -11.94
CA LYS A 7 -7.02 17.17 -12.17
C LYS A 7 -6.88 18.56 -11.55
N GLN A 8 -6.41 18.65 -10.31
CA GLN A 8 -6.16 19.93 -9.64
C GLN A 8 -5.14 20.78 -10.40
N ILE A 9 -4.03 20.16 -10.84
CA ILE A 9 -3.00 20.86 -11.61
C ILE A 9 -3.57 21.36 -12.95
N LYS A 10 -4.28 20.52 -13.70
CA LYS A 10 -4.96 20.92 -14.95
C LYS A 10 -5.88 22.11 -14.73
N HIS A 11 -6.72 22.07 -13.69
CA HIS A 11 -7.60 23.18 -13.35
C HIS A 11 -6.84 24.47 -12.99
N SER A 12 -5.77 24.38 -12.21
CA SER A 12 -4.93 25.52 -11.84
C SER A 12 -4.20 26.13 -13.05
N ILE A 13 -3.75 25.30 -14.01
CA ILE A 13 -3.12 25.76 -15.25
C ILE A 13 -4.14 26.49 -16.13
N LEU A 14 -5.34 25.91 -16.30
CA LEU A 14 -6.40 26.50 -17.13
C LEU A 14 -6.92 27.83 -16.56
N SER A 15 -7.03 27.93 -15.23
CA SER A 15 -7.47 29.15 -14.55
C SER A 15 -6.37 30.20 -14.36
N GLY A 16 -5.12 29.90 -14.72
CA GLY A 16 -3.98 30.80 -14.49
C GLY A 16 -3.57 30.99 -13.02
N ASN A 17 -4.27 30.35 -12.08
CA ASN A 17 -4.14 30.56 -10.63
C ASN A 17 -3.13 29.63 -9.95
N TRP A 18 -2.08 29.21 -10.65
CA TRP A 18 -1.05 28.36 -10.05
C TRP A 18 -0.32 29.06 -8.89
N ARG A 19 -0.14 28.34 -7.77
CA ARG A 19 0.67 28.78 -6.62
C ARG A 19 1.63 27.66 -6.20
N VAL A 20 2.86 28.04 -5.86
CA VAL A 20 3.90 27.12 -5.35
C VAL A 20 3.46 26.51 -4.02
N ARG A 21 3.53 25.18 -3.92
CA ARG A 21 2.88 24.39 -2.86
C ARG A 21 3.65 24.34 -1.53
N SER A 22 4.97 24.48 -1.52
CA SER A 22 5.80 24.40 -0.29
C SER A 22 6.60 25.67 -0.01
N SER A 23 6.94 25.93 1.25
CA SER A 23 7.78 27.07 1.65
C SER A 23 9.22 26.92 1.17
N LEU A 24 9.79 25.71 1.27
CA LEU A 24 11.15 25.42 0.81
C LEU A 24 11.30 25.61 -0.72
N ASP A 25 10.26 25.26 -1.48
CA ASP A 25 10.26 25.47 -2.93
C ASP A 25 10.04 26.95 -3.29
N LYS A 26 9.47 27.79 -2.40
CA LYS A 26 9.34 29.24 -2.66
C LYS A 26 10.68 29.96 -2.66
N ASP A 27 11.55 29.66 -1.71
CA ASP A 27 12.87 30.30 -1.63
C ASP A 27 13.75 29.89 -2.82
N GLN A 28 13.72 28.60 -3.18
CA GLN A 28 14.39 28.10 -4.38
C GLN A 28 13.82 28.73 -5.65
N MET A 29 12.50 28.83 -5.77
CA MET A 29 11.85 29.46 -6.91
C MET A 29 12.22 30.95 -7.02
N LYS A 30 12.29 31.66 -5.89
CA LYS A 30 12.72 33.06 -5.85
C LYS A 30 14.15 33.20 -6.38
N ALA A 31 15.06 32.34 -5.92
CA ALA A 31 16.44 32.34 -6.42
C ALA A 31 16.51 32.11 -7.94
N VAL A 32 15.72 31.17 -8.47
CA VAL A 32 15.63 30.91 -9.92
C VAL A 32 15.07 32.12 -10.67
N ILE A 33 14.02 32.77 -10.15
CA ILE A 33 13.46 33.99 -10.76
C ILE A 33 14.50 35.10 -10.77
N ASP A 34 15.20 35.32 -9.66
CA ASP A 34 16.22 36.36 -9.53
C ASP A 34 17.40 36.12 -10.48
N GLU A 35 17.82 34.85 -10.64
CA GLU A 35 18.85 34.44 -11.59
C GLU A 35 18.44 34.68 -13.04
N VAL A 36 17.24 34.21 -13.44
CA VAL A 36 16.72 34.40 -14.79
C VAL A 36 16.50 35.88 -15.09
N THR A 37 16.05 36.67 -14.11
CA THR A 37 15.83 38.12 -14.26
C THR A 37 17.15 38.85 -14.50
N ARG A 38 18.20 38.49 -13.76
CA ARG A 38 19.54 39.07 -13.94
C ARG A 38 20.11 38.76 -15.32
N TRP A 39 19.97 37.52 -15.77
CA TRP A 39 20.36 37.11 -17.12
C TRP A 39 19.55 37.86 -18.19
N LEU A 40 18.23 37.99 -18.01
CA LEU A 40 17.34 38.65 -18.96
C LEU A 40 17.74 40.11 -19.24
N HIS A 41 18.30 40.79 -18.23
CA HIS A 41 18.75 42.18 -18.34
C HIS A 41 19.95 42.35 -19.29
N LEU A 42 20.77 41.31 -19.43
CA LEU A 42 21.98 41.30 -20.25
C LEU A 42 21.81 40.57 -21.59
N ALA A 43 20.86 39.65 -21.68
CA ALA A 43 20.64 38.81 -22.86
C ALA A 43 20.05 39.58 -24.05
N GLU A 44 20.34 39.15 -25.27
CA GLU A 44 19.68 39.62 -26.50
C GLU A 44 18.55 38.67 -26.93
N GLU A 45 17.68 39.12 -27.85
CA GLU A 45 16.61 38.25 -28.35
C GLU A 45 17.22 37.05 -29.10
N GLY A 46 16.81 35.83 -28.72
CA GLY A 46 17.37 34.60 -29.26
C GLY A 46 18.32 33.88 -28.32
N ASP A 47 18.92 34.58 -27.36
CA ASP A 47 19.80 33.99 -26.35
C ASP A 47 19.06 32.97 -25.49
N TRP A 48 19.81 31.98 -25.00
CA TRP A 48 19.32 31.00 -24.06
C TRP A 48 20.26 30.83 -22.86
N MET A 49 19.66 30.51 -21.71
CA MET A 49 20.37 30.01 -20.54
C MET A 49 19.83 28.64 -20.16
N THR A 50 20.68 27.83 -19.54
CA THR A 50 20.30 26.51 -19.01
C THR A 50 20.26 26.59 -17.51
N LEU A 51 19.17 26.09 -16.91
CA LEU A 51 19.05 25.91 -15.47
C LEU A 51 19.39 24.45 -15.12
N PRO A 52 20.64 24.16 -14.69
CA PRO A 52 21.08 22.81 -14.40
C PRO A 52 20.43 22.27 -13.11
N GLY A 53 20.28 20.95 -13.03
CA GLY A 53 19.80 20.28 -11.81
C GLY A 53 18.29 20.41 -11.54
N ILE A 54 17.52 21.01 -12.45
CA ILE A 54 16.06 21.12 -12.35
C ILE A 54 15.42 20.03 -13.24
N ALA A 55 15.09 18.89 -12.62
CA ALA A 55 14.49 17.74 -13.29
C ALA A 55 13.11 17.35 -12.72
N GLY A 56 12.38 16.51 -13.45
CA GLY A 56 11.11 15.92 -13.00
C GLY A 56 10.03 16.97 -12.71
N PHE A 57 9.31 16.81 -11.60
CA PHE A 57 8.20 17.70 -11.23
C PHE A 57 8.66 19.14 -10.94
N ARG A 58 9.89 19.34 -10.46
CA ARG A 58 10.44 20.70 -10.23
C ARG A 58 10.62 21.47 -11.52
N ALA A 59 11.05 20.79 -12.58
CA ALA A 59 11.17 21.39 -13.90
C ALA A 59 9.82 21.86 -14.44
N PHE A 60 8.74 21.14 -14.11
CA PHE A 60 7.37 21.55 -14.38
C PHE A 60 7.02 22.85 -13.63
N GLU A 61 7.28 22.91 -12.31
CA GLU A 61 6.92 24.09 -11.50
C GLU A 61 7.70 25.34 -11.93
N VAL A 62 9.00 25.19 -12.17
CA VAL A 62 9.88 26.29 -12.60
C VAL A 62 9.43 26.85 -13.95
N GLN A 63 9.16 26.00 -14.94
CA GLN A 63 8.68 26.47 -16.23
C GLN A 63 7.37 27.25 -16.12
N LEU A 64 6.45 26.80 -15.25
CA LEU A 64 5.15 27.45 -15.10
C LEU A 64 5.27 28.81 -14.41
N VAL A 65 6.04 28.88 -13.32
CA VAL A 65 6.24 30.11 -12.56
C VAL A 65 7.03 31.13 -13.38
N LEU A 66 8.11 30.72 -14.06
CA LEU A 66 8.89 31.61 -14.92
C LEU A 66 8.02 32.21 -16.03
N ARG A 67 7.20 31.39 -16.69
CA ARG A 67 6.27 31.89 -17.73
C ARG A 67 5.20 32.81 -17.16
N GLN A 68 4.78 32.66 -15.91
CA GLN A 68 3.83 33.58 -15.27
C GLN A 68 4.50 34.89 -14.84
N ALA A 69 5.72 34.83 -14.32
CA ALA A 69 6.43 35.96 -13.75
C ALA A 69 7.08 36.86 -14.81
N LEU A 70 7.61 36.28 -15.89
CA LEU A 70 8.43 36.99 -16.87
C LEU A 70 7.74 36.95 -18.26
N PRO A 71 7.42 38.11 -18.86
CA PRO A 71 6.70 38.17 -20.14
C PRO A 71 7.59 37.91 -21.37
N ASP A 72 8.90 38.12 -21.28
CA ASP A 72 9.81 38.16 -22.45
C ASP A 72 10.68 36.89 -22.55
N ILE A 73 10.15 35.77 -22.06
CA ILE A 73 10.83 34.47 -22.08
C ILE A 73 9.94 33.35 -22.61
N TRP A 74 10.61 32.30 -23.08
CA TRP A 74 10.05 30.98 -23.35
C TRP A 74 10.90 29.91 -22.67
N THR A 75 10.30 28.84 -22.19
CA THR A 75 11.03 27.76 -21.51
C THR A 75 10.85 26.42 -22.22
N VAL A 76 11.87 25.58 -22.26
CA VAL A 76 11.82 24.25 -22.88
C VAL A 76 12.55 23.26 -21.99
N LEU A 77 11.97 22.07 -21.77
CA LEU A 77 12.66 20.98 -21.11
C LEU A 77 13.47 20.17 -22.12
N ARG A 78 14.80 20.10 -21.96
CA ARG A 78 15.69 19.29 -22.80
C ARG A 78 16.76 18.64 -21.92
N ASP A 79 17.06 17.36 -22.14
CA ASP A 79 18.14 16.63 -21.46
C ASP A 79 18.14 16.76 -19.92
N GLN A 80 16.96 16.69 -19.31
CA GLN A 80 16.74 16.89 -17.87
C GLN A 80 17.15 18.27 -17.30
N ALA A 81 17.24 19.28 -18.15
CA ALA A 81 17.45 20.67 -17.76
C ALA A 81 16.36 21.58 -18.36
N VAL A 82 16.08 22.68 -17.67
CA VAL A 82 15.17 23.72 -18.18
C VAL A 82 15.99 24.75 -18.93
N ILE A 83 15.74 24.88 -20.23
CA ILE A 83 16.31 25.93 -21.07
C ILE A 83 15.34 27.11 -21.05
N VAL A 84 15.85 28.30 -20.76
CA VAL A 84 15.12 29.56 -20.83
C VAL A 84 15.65 30.34 -22.03
N LYS A 85 14.77 30.70 -22.96
CA LYS A 85 15.10 31.48 -24.17
C LYS A 85 14.48 32.87 -24.05
N LYS A 86 15.25 33.92 -24.36
CA LYS A 86 14.75 35.28 -24.45
C LYS A 86 14.03 35.44 -25.79
N VAL A 87 12.79 35.91 -25.73
CA VAL A 87 11.90 36.03 -26.90
C VAL A 87 11.13 37.34 -26.81
N SER A 88 10.88 37.98 -27.95
CA SER A 88 9.98 39.13 -27.99
C SER A 88 8.56 38.73 -27.57
N LYS A 89 7.77 39.71 -27.12
CA LYS A 89 6.35 39.53 -26.80
C LYS A 89 5.55 39.00 -27.99
N GLN A 90 5.88 39.45 -29.21
CA GLN A 90 5.28 38.97 -30.45
C GLN A 90 5.64 37.50 -30.71
N HIS A 91 6.91 37.14 -30.60
CA HIS A 91 7.34 35.75 -30.79
C HIS A 91 6.76 34.83 -29.70
N ARG A 92 6.66 35.28 -28.46
CA ARG A 92 5.98 34.55 -27.39
C ARG A 92 4.50 34.33 -27.69
N TRP A 93 3.79 35.36 -28.12
CA TRP A 93 2.38 35.24 -28.52
C TRP A 93 2.23 34.23 -29.66
N TYR A 94 3.13 34.29 -30.65
CA TYR A 94 3.19 33.31 -31.73
C TYR A 94 3.42 31.89 -31.22
N LEU A 95 4.38 31.66 -30.30
CA LEU A 95 4.66 30.34 -29.73
C LEU A 95 3.49 29.82 -28.87
N GLN A 96 2.75 30.72 -28.21
CA GLN A 96 1.56 30.38 -27.44
C GLN A 96 0.37 30.00 -28.33
N ASN A 97 0.20 30.65 -29.48
CA ASN A 97 -1.03 30.56 -30.29
C ASN A 97 -0.89 29.81 -31.63
N THR A 98 0.32 29.68 -32.19
CA THR A 98 0.56 29.13 -33.54
C THR A 98 1.05 27.68 -33.51
N SER A 99 1.25 27.10 -32.33
CA SER A 99 1.43 25.65 -32.21
C SER A 99 0.11 24.92 -32.50
N CYS A 100 -0.23 24.80 -33.79
CA CYS A 100 -1.25 23.93 -34.43
C CYS A 100 -2.36 23.38 -33.51
N ASP A 101 -3.58 23.90 -33.65
CA ASP A 101 -4.86 23.22 -33.33
C ASP A 101 -5.00 22.54 -31.95
N ARG A 102 -4.31 23.08 -30.94
CA ARG A 102 -4.55 22.79 -29.54
C ARG A 102 -3.84 23.88 -28.74
N GLU A 103 -4.58 24.72 -28.00
CA GLU A 103 -4.05 25.45 -26.81
C GLU A 103 -3.27 24.52 -25.82
N SER A 104 -3.33 23.21 -26.08
CA SER A 104 -2.88 22.07 -25.31
C SER A 104 -1.47 21.54 -25.63
N CYS A 105 -0.72 21.95 -26.65
CA CYS A 105 0.53 21.22 -26.99
C CYS A 105 1.63 21.35 -25.92
N TRP A 106 2.06 22.58 -25.60
CA TRP A 106 3.11 22.77 -24.58
C TRP A 106 2.62 22.47 -23.16
N ARG A 107 1.35 22.80 -22.84
CA ARG A 107 0.73 22.48 -21.54
C ARG A 107 0.63 20.96 -21.34
N GLU A 108 0.23 20.21 -22.37
CA GLU A 108 0.18 18.75 -22.31
C GLU A 108 1.59 18.16 -22.27
N GLN A 109 2.57 18.72 -22.99
CA GLN A 109 3.96 18.26 -22.92
C GLN A 109 4.56 18.45 -21.51
N ILE A 110 4.25 19.59 -20.88
CA ILE A 110 4.63 19.90 -19.50
C ILE A 110 3.89 18.96 -18.52
N LEU A 111 2.58 18.71 -18.71
CA LEU A 111 1.80 17.75 -17.91
C LEU A 111 2.30 16.31 -18.08
N LEU A 112 2.63 15.87 -19.30
CA LEU A 112 3.19 14.56 -19.60
C LEU A 112 4.52 14.37 -18.85
N SER A 113 5.37 15.40 -18.84
CA SER A 113 6.62 15.40 -18.08
C SER A 113 6.37 15.27 -16.57
N ALA A 114 5.32 15.94 -16.06
CA ALA A 114 4.95 15.89 -14.64
C ALA A 114 4.30 14.56 -14.21
N ARG A 115 3.62 13.84 -15.12
CA ARG A 115 3.01 12.52 -14.81
C ARG A 115 4.08 11.52 -14.37
N GLY A 116 5.28 11.55 -14.96
CA GLY A 116 6.41 10.69 -14.61
C GLY A 116 6.03 9.21 -14.57
N PHE A 117 6.38 8.51 -13.49
CA PHE A 117 6.10 7.09 -13.30
C PHE A 117 4.60 6.72 -13.39
N SER A 118 3.69 7.68 -13.18
CA SER A 118 2.25 7.44 -13.28
C SER A 118 1.82 7.03 -14.69
N VAL A 119 2.59 7.40 -15.73
CA VAL A 119 2.39 6.91 -17.10
C VAL A 119 2.60 5.39 -17.17
N PHE A 120 3.68 4.90 -16.57
CA PHE A 120 3.96 3.46 -16.48
C PHE A 120 2.87 2.72 -15.67
N PHE A 121 2.43 3.30 -14.56
CA PHE A 121 1.30 2.75 -13.79
C PHE A 121 0.02 2.64 -14.63
N GLN A 122 -0.33 3.67 -15.41
CA GLN A 122 -1.48 3.61 -16.31
C GLN A 122 -1.33 2.54 -17.40
N MET A 123 -0.10 2.34 -17.91
CA MET A 123 0.18 1.23 -18.84
C MET A 123 -0.03 -0.13 -18.18
N LEU A 124 0.42 -0.32 -16.94
CA LEU A 124 0.18 -1.56 -16.18
C LEU A 124 -1.32 -1.84 -16.01
N VAL A 125 -2.10 -0.83 -15.61
CA VAL A 125 -3.56 -0.95 -15.46
C VAL A 125 -4.24 -1.29 -16.79
N LYS A 126 -3.86 -0.61 -17.88
CA LYS A 126 -4.39 -0.85 -19.23
C LYS A 126 -4.05 -2.24 -19.76
N ALA A 127 -2.88 -2.77 -19.41
CA ALA A 127 -2.44 -4.09 -19.86
C ALA A 127 -3.33 -5.22 -19.32
N ARG A 128 -4.03 -5.01 -18.20
CA ARG A 128 -4.96 -5.98 -17.58
C ARG A 128 -4.35 -7.37 -17.34
N LYS A 129 -3.03 -7.46 -17.26
CA LYS A 129 -2.31 -8.72 -16.99
C LYS A 129 -2.39 -9.07 -15.51
N PRO A 130 -2.28 -10.37 -15.15
CA PRO A 130 -2.18 -10.79 -13.75
C PRO A 130 -1.04 -10.06 -13.04
N LEU A 131 -1.36 -9.46 -11.89
CA LEU A 131 -0.38 -8.81 -11.03
C LEU A 131 -0.02 -9.76 -9.89
N VAL A 132 1.27 -10.09 -9.81
CA VAL A 132 1.81 -11.06 -8.85
C VAL A 132 2.63 -10.31 -7.81
N GLY A 133 2.46 -10.68 -6.55
CA GLY A 133 3.25 -10.12 -5.45
C GLY A 133 3.41 -11.12 -4.30
N HIS A 134 4.24 -10.77 -3.32
CA HIS A 134 4.43 -11.58 -2.11
C HIS A 134 4.07 -10.74 -0.90
N ASN A 135 2.97 -11.07 -0.22
CA ASN A 135 2.45 -10.26 0.89
C ASN A 135 2.13 -8.81 0.46
N MET A 136 1.46 -8.67 -0.68
CA MET A 136 1.43 -7.43 -1.46
C MET A 136 0.46 -6.35 -0.98
N MET A 137 -0.13 -6.49 0.22
CA MET A 137 -1.13 -5.55 0.72
C MET A 137 -0.58 -4.12 0.82
N MET A 138 0.65 -3.96 1.31
CA MET A 138 1.28 -2.64 1.42
C MET A 138 1.61 -2.06 0.03
N ASP A 139 2.04 -2.90 -0.91
CA ASP A 139 2.29 -2.49 -2.28
C ASP A 139 1.01 -1.93 -2.92
N LEU A 140 -0.12 -2.61 -2.73
CA LEU A 140 -1.42 -2.17 -3.24
C LEU A 140 -1.87 -0.84 -2.62
N LEU A 141 -1.66 -0.65 -1.31
CA LEU A 141 -1.95 0.64 -0.64
C LEU A 141 -1.11 1.77 -1.22
N HIS A 142 0.20 1.55 -1.40
CA HIS A 142 1.09 2.55 -1.97
C HIS A 142 0.80 2.84 -3.45
N LEU A 143 0.53 1.81 -4.26
CA LEU A 143 0.15 1.96 -5.66
C LEU A 143 -1.12 2.80 -5.79
N HIS A 144 -2.11 2.55 -4.92
CA HIS A 144 -3.36 3.30 -4.87
C HIS A 144 -3.11 4.77 -4.51
N GLU A 145 -2.54 5.03 -3.33
CA GLU A 145 -2.29 6.38 -2.80
C GLU A 145 -1.44 7.25 -3.75
N LYS A 146 -0.37 6.68 -4.30
CA LYS A 146 0.66 7.43 -5.03
C LYS A 146 0.35 7.63 -6.52
N PHE A 147 -0.35 6.69 -7.14
CA PHE A 147 -0.52 6.70 -8.61
C PHE A 147 -1.98 6.68 -9.07
N PHE A 148 -2.93 6.29 -8.22
CA PHE A 148 -4.35 6.33 -8.55
C PHE A 148 -5.06 7.50 -7.89
N ARG A 149 -5.38 7.41 -6.59
CA ARG A 149 -6.13 8.41 -5.81
C ARG A 149 -5.77 8.27 -4.33
N PRO A 150 -6.05 9.26 -3.47
CA PRO A 150 -5.92 9.09 -2.04
C PRO A 150 -6.71 7.87 -1.55
N LEU A 151 -6.16 7.17 -0.54
CA LEU A 151 -6.81 6.01 0.06
C LEU A 151 -8.23 6.40 0.54
N PRO A 152 -9.27 5.65 0.15
CA PRO A 152 -10.62 5.97 0.57
C PRO A 152 -10.83 5.61 2.03
N GLU A 153 -11.71 6.35 2.71
CA GLU A 153 -12.12 6.04 4.09
C GLU A 153 -12.83 4.68 4.18
N SER A 154 -13.55 4.29 3.12
CA SER A 154 -14.26 3.01 3.07
C SER A 154 -13.37 1.89 2.55
N TYR A 155 -13.20 0.86 3.39
CA TYR A 155 -12.56 -0.40 3.03
C TYR A 155 -13.19 -1.06 1.78
N GLN A 156 -14.52 -1.02 1.67
CA GLN A 156 -15.22 -1.57 0.50
C GLN A 156 -14.91 -0.79 -0.78
N GLN A 157 -14.73 0.53 -0.66
CA GLN A 157 -14.32 1.35 -1.80
C GLN A 157 -12.88 1.03 -2.20
N PHE A 158 -11.97 0.84 -1.24
CA PHE A 158 -10.60 0.41 -1.51
C PHE A 158 -10.58 -0.92 -2.29
N LYS A 159 -11.34 -1.92 -1.85
CA LYS A 159 -11.45 -3.21 -2.56
C LYS A 159 -11.92 -3.05 -4.01
N ARG A 160 -13.00 -2.28 -4.22
CA ARG A 160 -13.54 -2.01 -5.55
C ARG A 160 -12.54 -1.28 -6.44
N ASN A 161 -11.83 -0.29 -5.90
CA ASN A 161 -10.80 0.44 -6.62
C ASN A 161 -9.67 -0.48 -7.07
N ILE A 162 -9.10 -1.26 -6.15
CA ILE A 162 -7.99 -2.17 -6.45
C ILE A 162 -8.41 -3.24 -7.46
N HIS A 163 -9.58 -3.86 -7.29
CA HIS A 163 -10.06 -4.87 -8.23
C HIS A 163 -10.36 -4.27 -9.62
N GLY A 164 -10.83 -3.03 -9.67
CA GLY A 164 -11.01 -2.29 -10.91
C GLY A 164 -9.70 -1.97 -11.63
N LEU A 165 -8.62 -1.69 -10.88
CA LEU A 165 -7.27 -1.45 -11.42
C LEU A 165 -6.59 -2.74 -11.86
N PHE A 166 -6.66 -3.78 -11.02
CA PHE A 166 -6.00 -5.07 -11.20
C PHE A 166 -7.02 -6.21 -11.01
N PRO A 167 -7.66 -6.68 -12.10
CA PRO A 167 -8.72 -7.69 -12.01
C PRO A 167 -8.24 -9.06 -11.55
N VAL A 168 -6.96 -9.36 -11.73
CA VAL A 168 -6.33 -10.63 -11.37
C VAL A 168 -5.11 -10.33 -10.52
N LEU A 169 -5.23 -10.56 -9.21
CA LEU A 169 -4.15 -10.48 -8.23
C LEU A 169 -3.76 -11.87 -7.76
N VAL A 170 -2.47 -12.14 -7.63
CA VAL A 170 -1.97 -13.38 -7.04
C VAL A 170 -0.91 -13.08 -5.99
N ASP A 171 -1.26 -13.30 -4.73
CA ASP A 171 -0.32 -13.18 -3.61
C ASP A 171 0.34 -14.54 -3.34
N THR A 172 1.60 -14.67 -3.75
CA THR A 172 2.40 -15.90 -3.57
C THR A 172 2.51 -16.35 -2.12
N LYS A 173 2.41 -15.45 -1.14
CA LYS A 173 2.40 -15.84 0.29
C LYS A 173 1.10 -16.55 0.67
N ASN A 174 -0.02 -16.17 0.05
CA ASN A 174 -1.29 -16.87 0.23
C ASN A 174 -1.26 -18.23 -0.45
N VAL A 175 -0.77 -18.31 -1.69
CA VAL A 175 -0.69 -19.57 -2.45
C VAL A 175 0.20 -20.60 -1.75
N THR A 176 1.39 -20.21 -1.30
CA THR A 176 2.35 -21.13 -0.67
C THR A 176 1.89 -21.65 0.68
N LYS A 177 1.11 -20.88 1.44
CA LYS A 177 0.70 -21.22 2.80
C LYS A 177 -0.11 -22.52 2.90
N ASP A 178 -0.98 -22.78 1.95
CA ASP A 178 -1.83 -23.97 1.95
C ASP A 178 -1.03 -25.19 1.50
N ILE A 179 -0.22 -25.04 0.45
CA ILE A 179 0.64 -26.09 -0.12
C ILE A 179 1.71 -26.56 0.87
N TRP A 180 2.33 -25.64 1.60
CA TRP A 180 3.43 -25.95 2.52
C TRP A 180 3.04 -26.98 3.58
N LYS A 181 1.80 -26.88 4.07
CA LYS A 181 1.29 -27.81 5.08
C LYS A 181 1.03 -29.18 4.51
N GLU A 182 0.48 -29.25 3.30
CA GLU A 182 0.09 -30.50 2.68
C GLU A 182 1.28 -31.32 2.19
N LEU A 183 2.36 -30.65 1.78
CA LEU A 183 3.60 -31.29 1.31
C LEU A 183 4.68 -31.44 2.37
N ASN A 184 4.38 -31.10 3.63
CA ASN A 184 5.34 -31.17 4.75
C ASN A 184 6.65 -30.42 4.50
N PHE A 185 6.61 -29.31 3.77
CA PHE A 185 7.79 -28.46 3.58
C PHE A 185 8.23 -27.80 4.89
N PRO A 186 9.53 -27.46 5.01
CA PRO A 186 10.03 -26.71 6.15
C PRO A 186 9.25 -25.40 6.32
N ARG A 187 9.05 -25.00 7.58
CA ARG A 187 8.26 -23.80 7.93
C ARG A 187 9.03 -22.51 7.62
N VAL A 188 9.06 -22.16 6.35
CA VAL A 188 9.62 -20.91 5.84
C VAL A 188 8.50 -19.97 5.41
N SER A 189 8.76 -18.66 5.41
CA SER A 189 7.71 -17.69 5.04
C SER A 189 8.19 -16.41 4.38
N ASN A 190 9.51 -16.16 4.36
CA ASN A 190 10.06 -15.08 3.56
C ASN A 190 10.23 -15.56 2.10
N LEU A 191 10.28 -14.61 1.17
CA LEU A 191 10.27 -14.92 -0.25
C LEU A 191 11.51 -15.72 -0.68
N SER A 192 12.69 -15.35 -0.20
CA SER A 192 13.95 -15.99 -0.55
C SER A 192 14.02 -17.44 -0.08
N GLU A 193 13.68 -17.73 1.17
CA GLU A 193 13.63 -19.10 1.70
C GLU A 193 12.57 -19.94 0.98
N VAL A 194 11.42 -19.36 0.66
CA VAL A 194 10.36 -20.04 -0.11
C VAL A 194 10.89 -20.42 -1.49
N TYR A 195 11.61 -19.50 -2.15
CA TYR A 195 12.27 -19.79 -3.42
C TYR A 195 13.32 -20.91 -3.28
N ASP A 196 14.22 -20.81 -2.29
CA ASP A 196 15.28 -21.79 -2.07
C ASP A 196 14.72 -23.20 -1.80
N VAL A 197 13.63 -23.31 -1.03
CA VAL A 197 12.94 -24.60 -0.81
C VAL A 197 12.37 -25.16 -2.10
N LEU A 198 11.70 -24.32 -2.91
CA LEU A 198 11.13 -24.73 -4.21
C LEU A 198 12.20 -25.04 -5.26
N ASP A 199 13.42 -24.53 -5.09
CA ASP A 199 14.55 -24.77 -5.98
C ASP A 199 15.45 -25.93 -5.51
N SER A 200 15.20 -26.46 -4.30
CA SER A 200 15.88 -27.63 -3.74
C SER A 200 15.24 -28.95 -4.15
N ASP A 201 15.91 -30.06 -3.86
CA ASP A 201 15.41 -31.42 -4.10
C ASP A 201 14.21 -31.80 -3.22
N LEU A 202 13.83 -30.93 -2.26
CA LEU A 202 12.56 -31.06 -1.54
C LEU A 202 11.37 -30.90 -2.48
N ASN A 203 11.50 -30.14 -3.57
CA ASN A 203 10.45 -29.96 -4.56
C ASN A 203 10.45 -31.11 -5.59
N PRO A 204 9.43 -31.99 -5.61
CA PRO A 204 9.39 -33.13 -6.54
C PRO A 204 9.30 -32.70 -8.01
N THR A 205 8.88 -31.46 -8.30
CA THR A 205 8.73 -30.95 -9.66
C THR A 205 9.87 -30.00 -10.06
N ARG A 206 10.98 -29.96 -9.33
CA ARG A 206 12.11 -29.06 -9.57
C ARG A 206 12.62 -29.14 -11.03
N ASN A 207 12.82 -30.36 -11.53
CA ASN A 207 13.45 -30.61 -12.83
C ASN A 207 12.47 -30.73 -14.01
N SER A 208 11.16 -30.73 -13.74
CA SER A 208 10.11 -30.84 -14.77
C SER A 208 9.36 -29.53 -15.03
N GLY A 209 9.69 -28.47 -14.28
CA GLY A 209 9.04 -27.17 -14.38
C GLY A 209 9.55 -26.31 -15.53
N PRO A 210 8.92 -25.14 -15.73
CA PRO A 210 9.32 -24.21 -16.78
C PRO A 210 10.72 -23.63 -16.47
N VAL A 211 11.55 -23.53 -17.52
CA VAL A 211 12.86 -22.89 -17.45
C VAL A 211 12.70 -21.38 -17.57
N ILE A 212 13.29 -20.64 -16.65
CA ILE A 212 13.24 -19.18 -16.64
C ILE A 212 14.53 -18.66 -17.28
N VAL A 213 14.40 -18.05 -18.46
CA VAL A 213 15.54 -17.52 -19.22
C VAL A 213 15.47 -15.99 -19.21
N HIS A 214 16.59 -15.36 -18.86
CA HIS A 214 16.73 -13.90 -18.91
C HIS A 214 16.95 -13.44 -20.35
N ALA A 215 16.39 -12.27 -20.70
CA ALA A 215 16.70 -11.64 -21.98
C ALA A 215 18.18 -11.21 -22.00
N SER A 216 18.80 -11.20 -23.18
CA SER A 216 20.25 -10.98 -23.38
C SER A 216 20.83 -9.66 -22.83
N LYS A 217 19.99 -8.70 -22.45
CA LYS A 217 20.40 -7.42 -21.83
C LYS A 217 19.98 -7.31 -20.35
N CYS A 218 19.54 -8.40 -19.74
CA CYS A 218 18.89 -8.42 -18.42
C CYS A 218 19.43 -9.53 -17.51
N GLU A 219 20.74 -9.79 -17.57
CA GLU A 219 21.41 -10.92 -16.91
C GLU A 219 21.80 -10.62 -15.45
N LYS A 220 21.70 -9.36 -14.99
CA LYS A 220 22.07 -8.93 -13.62
C LYS A 220 21.60 -9.91 -12.53
N TYR A 221 20.33 -10.33 -12.58
CA TYR A 221 19.72 -11.20 -11.58
C TYR A 221 19.87 -12.69 -11.85
N ALA A 222 20.35 -13.08 -13.04
CA ALA A 222 20.73 -14.45 -13.33
C ALA A 222 22.04 -14.81 -12.60
N GLU A 223 22.97 -13.86 -12.54
CA GLU A 223 24.31 -14.07 -11.99
C GLU A 223 24.42 -13.63 -10.53
N THR A 224 23.68 -12.57 -10.14
CA THR A 224 23.84 -11.94 -8.82
C THR A 224 22.56 -11.98 -8.02
N LYS A 225 22.64 -12.49 -6.78
CA LYS A 225 21.56 -12.40 -5.81
C LYS A 225 21.53 -11.00 -5.19
N CYS A 226 20.41 -10.28 -5.36
CA CYS A 226 20.22 -8.92 -4.82
C CYS A 226 18.98 -8.84 -3.91
N PRO A 227 18.93 -9.58 -2.80
CA PRO A 227 17.76 -9.59 -1.91
C PRO A 227 17.45 -8.17 -1.42
N HIS A 228 16.16 -7.85 -1.30
CA HIS A 228 15.65 -6.53 -0.90
C HIS A 228 15.75 -5.43 -1.97
N GLU A 229 16.24 -5.75 -3.18
CA GLU A 229 16.03 -4.90 -4.35
C GLU A 229 14.66 -5.21 -4.96
N ALA A 230 13.80 -4.19 -5.14
CA ALA A 230 12.41 -4.38 -5.56
C ALA A 230 12.27 -5.19 -6.86
N ALA A 231 13.17 -4.99 -7.82
CA ALA A 231 13.15 -5.72 -9.09
C ALA A 231 13.62 -7.18 -8.95
N TYR A 232 14.57 -7.46 -8.06
CA TYR A 232 15.01 -8.83 -7.76
C TYR A 232 13.92 -9.59 -6.99
N ASP A 233 13.29 -8.95 -6.01
CA ASP A 233 12.17 -9.53 -5.26
C ASP A 233 10.95 -9.79 -6.18
N ALA A 234 10.68 -8.89 -7.13
CA ALA A 234 9.64 -9.12 -8.15
C ALA A 234 9.95 -10.32 -9.06
N PHE A 235 11.22 -10.47 -9.47
CA PHE A 235 11.68 -11.64 -10.22
C PHE A 235 11.48 -12.93 -9.41
N LEU A 236 11.97 -12.98 -8.16
CA LEU A 236 11.79 -14.14 -7.28
C LEU A 236 10.30 -14.46 -7.06
N CYS A 237 9.46 -13.44 -6.92
CA CYS A 237 8.03 -13.61 -6.76
C CYS A 237 7.38 -14.29 -7.98
N GLY A 238 7.74 -13.86 -9.19
CA GLY A 238 7.30 -14.52 -10.43
C GLY A 238 7.79 -15.96 -10.52
N SER A 239 9.05 -16.22 -10.18
CA SER A 239 9.64 -17.56 -10.18
C SER A 239 8.97 -18.50 -9.18
N VAL A 240 8.69 -18.01 -7.96
CA VAL A 240 7.94 -18.75 -6.94
C VAL A 240 6.55 -19.09 -7.44
N LEU A 241 5.83 -18.15 -8.05
CA LEU A 241 4.50 -18.42 -8.58
C LEU A 241 4.53 -19.55 -9.62
N LEU A 242 5.46 -19.51 -10.57
CA LEU A 242 5.58 -20.52 -11.63
C LEU A 242 5.89 -21.91 -11.06
N LYS A 243 6.87 -22.00 -10.16
CA LYS A 243 7.24 -23.26 -9.50
C LYS A 243 6.07 -23.83 -8.69
N VAL A 244 5.33 -22.97 -7.99
CA VAL A 244 4.16 -23.37 -7.20
C VAL A 244 2.99 -23.81 -8.07
N ALA A 245 2.71 -23.08 -9.16
CA ALA A 245 1.66 -23.45 -10.10
C ALA A 245 1.93 -24.80 -10.76
N HIS A 246 3.18 -25.06 -11.13
CA HIS A 246 3.60 -26.35 -11.67
C HIS A 246 3.45 -27.48 -10.64
N LEU A 247 3.87 -27.23 -9.40
CA LEU A 247 3.70 -28.17 -8.29
C LEU A 247 2.22 -28.50 -8.05
N LEU A 248 1.34 -27.50 -8.08
CA LEU A 248 -0.12 -27.72 -8.00
C LEU A 248 -0.64 -28.56 -9.18
N LEU A 249 -0.23 -28.23 -10.40
CA LEU A 249 -0.65 -28.96 -11.60
C LEU A 249 -0.25 -30.43 -11.55
N TRP A 250 0.99 -30.71 -11.15
CA TRP A 250 1.51 -32.06 -10.95
C TRP A 250 0.69 -32.83 -9.90
N ARG A 251 0.30 -32.19 -8.79
CA ARG A 251 -0.53 -32.84 -7.77
C ARG A 251 -1.92 -33.23 -8.26
N VAL A 252 -2.55 -32.38 -9.09
CA VAL A 252 -3.90 -32.67 -9.62
C VAL A 252 -3.88 -33.87 -10.56
N HIS A 253 -2.81 -34.07 -11.34
CA HIS A 253 -2.74 -35.11 -12.37
C HIS A 253 -2.00 -36.40 -11.95
N GLY A 254 -1.40 -36.41 -10.75
CA GLY A 254 -0.65 -37.54 -10.24
C GLY A 254 0.74 -37.68 -10.87
N ALA A 255 1.64 -38.37 -10.17
CA ALA A 255 3.06 -38.45 -10.49
C ALA A 255 3.41 -39.10 -11.85
N GLY A 256 2.43 -39.69 -12.55
CA GLY A 256 2.65 -40.53 -13.74
C GLY A 256 2.29 -39.92 -15.10
N SER A 257 1.46 -38.87 -15.16
CA SER A 257 1.16 -38.17 -16.43
C SER A 257 0.92 -36.69 -16.17
N ALA A 258 1.97 -35.95 -15.80
CA ALA A 258 1.90 -34.51 -15.77
C ALA A 258 1.67 -34.02 -17.20
N PRO A 259 0.52 -33.39 -17.51
CA PRO A 259 0.27 -32.86 -18.84
C PRO A 259 1.28 -31.74 -19.15
N GLU A 260 1.49 -31.46 -20.44
CA GLU A 260 2.40 -30.39 -20.83
C GLU A 260 2.07 -29.07 -20.11
N PRO A 261 3.09 -28.45 -19.49
CA PRO A 261 2.89 -27.20 -18.76
C PRO A 261 2.46 -26.11 -19.74
N SER A 262 1.32 -25.48 -19.46
CA SER A 262 0.85 -24.32 -20.22
C SER A 262 0.27 -23.28 -19.27
N PHE A 263 0.40 -22.01 -19.65
CA PHE A 263 -0.05 -20.91 -18.81
C PHE A 263 -1.55 -20.96 -18.47
N PRO A 264 -2.48 -21.33 -19.38
CA PRO A 264 -3.89 -21.50 -19.04
C PRO A 264 -4.11 -22.53 -17.92
N ARG A 265 -3.44 -23.69 -17.99
CA ARG A 265 -3.54 -24.72 -16.95
C ARG A 265 -3.01 -24.24 -15.59
N TYR A 266 -1.97 -23.41 -15.59
CA TYR A 266 -1.49 -22.77 -14.37
C TYR A 266 -2.52 -21.81 -13.80
N LEU A 267 -3.20 -21.02 -14.64
CA LEU A 267 -4.28 -20.15 -14.17
C LEU A 267 -5.45 -20.96 -13.59
N ASP A 268 -5.78 -22.11 -14.17
CA ASP A 268 -6.86 -22.98 -13.66
C ASP A 268 -6.55 -23.50 -12.25
N VAL A 269 -5.34 -24.00 -12.01
CA VAL A 269 -4.95 -24.49 -10.67
C VAL A 269 -4.74 -23.35 -9.67
N LEU A 270 -4.43 -22.15 -10.15
CA LEU A 270 -4.30 -20.94 -9.32
C LEU A 270 -5.64 -20.26 -9.04
N ALA A 271 -6.72 -20.59 -9.76
CA ALA A 271 -8.03 -19.94 -9.66
C ALA A 271 -8.55 -19.80 -8.20
N PRO A 272 -8.40 -20.80 -7.30
CA PRO A 272 -8.84 -20.67 -5.91
C PRO A 272 -8.11 -19.60 -5.10
N TYR A 273 -6.96 -19.12 -5.56
CA TYR A 273 -6.11 -18.13 -4.89
C TYR A 273 -6.17 -16.74 -5.53
N VAL A 274 -6.81 -16.63 -6.70
CA VAL A 274 -6.93 -15.36 -7.43
C VAL A 274 -7.72 -14.35 -6.60
N ASN A 275 -7.25 -13.10 -6.60
CA ASN A 275 -7.81 -11.98 -5.86
C ASN A 275 -7.81 -12.14 -4.34
N GLN A 276 -7.05 -13.11 -3.82
CA GLN A 276 -6.87 -13.32 -2.39
C GLN A 276 -5.49 -12.87 -1.94
N VAL A 277 -5.45 -11.73 -1.23
CA VAL A 277 -4.20 -11.12 -0.76
C VAL A 277 -4.01 -11.43 0.72
N ASN A 278 -2.80 -11.85 1.09
CA ASN A 278 -2.48 -12.21 2.47
C ASN A 278 -2.54 -10.97 3.38
N LEU A 279 -3.10 -11.14 4.58
CA LEU A 279 -3.15 -10.09 5.58
C LEU A 279 -2.48 -10.53 6.88
N ILE A 280 -1.37 -9.87 7.21
CA ILE A 280 -0.61 -10.15 8.42
C ILE A 280 -1.27 -9.45 9.62
N ARG A 281 -1.35 -10.15 10.76
CA ARG A 281 -1.84 -9.62 12.05
C ARG A 281 -3.23 -8.96 12.01
N ALA A 282 -4.13 -9.44 11.15
CA ALA A 282 -5.52 -8.98 11.11
C ALA A 282 -6.52 -10.05 11.59
N GLY A 283 -7.76 -9.60 11.83
CA GLY A 283 -8.89 -10.46 12.19
C GLY A 283 -9.22 -11.50 11.12
N VAL A 284 -8.95 -11.18 9.85
CA VAL A 284 -9.04 -12.11 8.72
C VAL A 284 -7.65 -12.50 8.22
N PRO A 285 -7.45 -13.72 7.72
CA PRO A 285 -6.14 -14.17 7.23
C PRO A 285 -5.78 -13.62 5.85
N LYS A 286 -6.79 -13.25 5.05
CA LYS A 286 -6.67 -12.78 3.68
C LYS A 286 -7.87 -11.91 3.31
N ILE A 287 -7.65 -10.99 2.38
CA ILE A 287 -8.68 -10.14 1.77
C ILE A 287 -9.05 -10.76 0.43
N ASN A 288 -10.35 -10.87 0.14
CA ASN A 288 -10.82 -11.27 -1.18
C ASN A 288 -11.28 -10.04 -1.97
N PHE A 289 -10.48 -9.56 -2.91
CA PHE A 289 -10.81 -8.36 -3.70
C PHE A 289 -12.00 -8.53 -4.65
N SER A 290 -12.32 -9.77 -5.03
CA SER A 290 -13.43 -10.08 -5.94
C SER A 290 -14.76 -10.39 -5.23
N GLY A 291 -14.77 -10.48 -3.89
CA GLY A 291 -15.94 -10.96 -3.15
C GLY A 291 -15.89 -10.69 -1.65
N PRO A 292 -16.73 -11.38 -0.86
CA PRO A 292 -16.69 -11.26 0.60
C PRO A 292 -15.38 -11.82 1.16
N ASP A 293 -14.92 -11.23 2.26
CA ASP A 293 -13.69 -11.68 2.92
C ASP A 293 -13.89 -13.02 3.63
N TYR A 294 -12.78 -13.73 3.81
CA TYR A 294 -12.78 -14.98 4.53
C TYR A 294 -13.18 -14.76 5.99
N PRO A 295 -13.99 -15.64 6.60
CA PRO A 295 -14.37 -15.52 8.00
C PRO A 295 -13.14 -15.50 8.91
N SER A 296 -13.26 -14.85 10.06
CA SER A 296 -12.17 -14.84 11.04
C SER A 296 -11.89 -16.25 11.54
N ILE A 297 -10.64 -16.68 11.40
CA ILE A 297 -10.12 -17.91 12.00
C ILE A 297 -9.29 -17.61 13.25
N ARG A 298 -9.43 -16.40 13.81
CA ARG A 298 -8.61 -15.96 14.93
C ARG A 298 -9.20 -16.45 16.26
N PRO A 299 -8.35 -16.71 17.26
CA PRO A 299 -8.79 -16.89 18.64
C PRO A 299 -9.59 -15.68 19.13
N PRO A 300 -10.47 -15.89 20.13
CA PRO A 300 -11.18 -14.78 20.75
C PRO A 300 -10.18 -13.78 21.35
N ILE A 301 -10.52 -12.49 21.27
CA ILE A 301 -9.75 -11.42 21.89
C ILE A 301 -9.77 -11.65 23.40
N LEU A 302 -8.61 -11.53 24.04
CA LEU A 302 -8.51 -11.58 25.50
C LEU A 302 -8.48 -10.16 26.04
N ILE A 303 -9.01 -9.97 27.24
CA ILE A 303 -8.86 -8.74 28.02
C ILE A 303 -8.02 -9.04 29.26
N LEU A 304 -6.99 -8.23 29.44
CA LEU A 304 -6.17 -8.18 30.64
C LEU A 304 -6.65 -7.02 31.50
N SER A 305 -6.93 -7.27 32.77
CA SER A 305 -7.18 -6.26 33.79
C SER A 305 -6.03 -6.24 34.81
N VAL A 306 -5.43 -5.08 34.98
CA VAL A 306 -4.26 -4.85 35.82
C VAL A 306 -4.69 -4.24 37.14
N ARG A 307 -4.38 -4.91 38.25
CA ARG A 307 -4.79 -4.46 39.60
C ARG A 307 -3.65 -3.82 40.38
N ARG A 308 -2.49 -4.47 40.41
CA ARG A 308 -1.34 -4.10 41.26
C ARG A 308 -0.11 -3.68 40.44
N TRP A 309 -0.35 -3.02 39.31
CA TRP A 309 0.71 -2.49 38.44
C TRP A 309 0.24 -1.22 37.72
N PRO A 310 0.07 -0.11 38.47
CA PRO A 310 -0.40 1.15 37.92
C PRO A 310 0.65 1.76 36.97
N GLY A 311 0.19 2.40 35.90
CA GLY A 311 1.07 3.07 34.94
C GLY A 311 1.76 2.14 33.93
N VAL A 312 1.41 0.85 33.92
CA VAL A 312 2.00 -0.12 32.98
C VAL A 312 1.80 0.29 31.51
N THR A 313 2.85 0.10 30.72
CA THR A 313 2.84 0.33 29.27
C THR A 313 2.50 -0.92 28.47
N GLU A 314 2.00 -0.75 27.25
CA GLU A 314 1.71 -1.82 26.31
C GLU A 314 2.96 -2.67 26.04
N GLN A 315 4.13 -2.04 25.99
CA GLN A 315 5.41 -2.73 25.81
C GLN A 315 5.78 -3.59 27.01
N GLN A 316 5.52 -3.12 28.23
CA GLN A 316 5.76 -3.89 29.45
C GLN A 316 4.82 -5.10 29.52
N VAL A 317 3.54 -4.90 29.21
CA VAL A 317 2.57 -6.01 29.06
C VAL A 317 3.03 -7.00 27.99
N TYR A 318 3.49 -6.52 26.84
CA TYR A 318 4.00 -7.39 25.78
C TYR A 318 5.18 -8.25 26.26
N ARG A 319 6.14 -7.66 26.99
CA ARG A 319 7.32 -8.36 27.54
C ARG A 319 6.92 -9.43 28.56
N GLU A 320 5.93 -9.15 29.40
CA GLU A 320 5.41 -10.10 30.39
C GLU A 320 4.92 -11.40 29.73
N PHE A 321 4.17 -11.30 28.63
CA PHE A 321 3.67 -12.49 27.93
C PHE A 321 4.66 -13.10 26.93
N GLN A 322 5.78 -12.44 26.63
CA GLN A 322 6.70 -12.81 25.56
C GLN A 322 7.32 -14.20 25.73
N SER A 323 7.55 -14.63 26.98
CA SER A 323 8.08 -15.96 27.33
C SER A 323 7.11 -17.08 26.96
N LEU A 324 5.81 -16.80 27.04
CA LEU A 324 4.75 -17.78 26.84
C LEU A 324 4.23 -17.75 25.41
N CYS A 325 3.98 -16.57 24.87
CA CYS A 325 3.15 -16.36 23.69
C CYS A 325 3.49 -15.05 22.97
N LYS A 326 3.17 -14.97 21.68
CA LYS A 326 3.24 -13.69 20.93
C LYS A 326 1.84 -13.08 20.85
N PHE A 327 1.64 -11.98 21.57
CA PHE A 327 0.41 -11.19 21.51
C PHE A 327 0.67 -9.81 20.90
N ASP A 328 -0.27 -9.31 20.12
CA ASP A 328 -0.39 -7.87 19.88
C ASP A 328 -1.20 -7.27 21.04
N VAL A 329 -0.65 -6.22 21.66
CA VAL A 329 -1.22 -5.58 22.86
C VAL A 329 -1.77 -4.21 22.50
N ARG A 330 -3.03 -3.95 22.84
CA ARG A 330 -3.67 -2.64 22.66
C ARG A 330 -4.31 -2.17 23.95
N ARG A 331 -4.01 -0.97 24.42
CA ARG A 331 -4.65 -0.39 25.59
C ARG A 331 -6.12 -0.07 25.31
N LEU A 332 -6.99 -0.47 26.24
CA LEU A 332 -8.42 -0.17 26.23
C LEU A 332 -8.75 0.94 27.22
N THR A 333 -8.23 0.83 28.45
CA THR A 333 -8.39 1.84 29.51
C THR A 333 -7.07 1.99 30.27
N ARG A 334 -7.02 2.83 31.31
CA ARG A 334 -5.81 3.03 32.14
C ARG A 334 -5.28 1.73 32.76
N SER A 335 -6.15 0.76 33.01
CA SER A 335 -5.80 -0.52 33.67
C SER A 335 -6.20 -1.76 32.87
N GLN A 336 -6.67 -1.59 31.63
CA GLN A 336 -7.11 -2.72 30.80
C GLN A 336 -6.47 -2.71 29.42
N PHE A 337 -6.13 -3.91 28.97
CA PHE A 337 -5.46 -4.15 27.69
C PHE A 337 -6.17 -5.27 26.94
N LEU A 338 -6.28 -5.13 25.63
CA LEU A 338 -6.67 -6.19 24.71
C LEU A 338 -5.42 -6.95 24.28
N LEU A 339 -5.48 -8.28 24.37
CA LEU A 339 -4.45 -9.18 23.89
C LEU A 339 -4.99 -9.94 22.68
N LEU A 340 -4.29 -9.83 21.55
CA LEU A 340 -4.65 -10.51 20.30
C LEU A 340 -3.56 -11.50 19.92
N THR A 341 -3.92 -12.75 19.62
CA THR A 341 -2.98 -13.78 19.15
C THR A 341 -3.47 -14.43 17.86
N ASN A 342 -2.57 -15.06 17.13
CA ASN A 342 -2.88 -15.86 15.95
C ASN A 342 -3.08 -17.35 16.27
N LYS A 343 -2.85 -17.80 17.52
CA LYS A 343 -2.85 -19.21 17.89
C LYS A 343 -3.84 -19.49 19.02
N PHE A 344 -4.74 -20.44 18.78
CA PHE A 344 -5.67 -20.92 19.81
C PHE A 344 -4.95 -21.59 20.99
N LYS A 345 -3.76 -22.16 20.75
CA LYS A 345 -2.92 -22.71 21.82
C LYS A 345 -2.49 -21.60 22.78
N ASP A 346 -1.95 -20.50 22.25
CA ASP A 346 -1.48 -19.36 23.02
C ASP A 346 -2.60 -18.74 23.88
N ALA A 347 -3.79 -18.52 23.29
CA ALA A 347 -4.93 -18.01 24.03
C ALA A 347 -5.36 -18.93 25.18
N ARG A 348 -5.37 -20.26 24.96
CA ARG A 348 -5.71 -21.25 25.99
C ARG A 348 -4.66 -21.33 27.08
N SER A 349 -3.37 -21.30 26.72
CA SER A 349 -2.26 -21.35 27.68
C SER A 349 -2.32 -20.16 28.64
N VAL A 350 -2.46 -18.94 28.12
CA VAL A 350 -2.52 -17.74 28.97
C VAL A 350 -3.75 -17.73 29.89
N LEU A 351 -4.92 -18.13 29.39
CA LEU A 351 -6.12 -18.23 30.23
C LEU A 351 -5.96 -19.25 31.36
N LYS A 352 -5.19 -20.32 31.15
CA LYS A 352 -4.91 -21.32 32.18
C LYS A 352 -3.91 -20.81 33.21
N GLU A 353 -2.80 -20.23 32.75
CA GLU A 353 -1.67 -19.82 33.58
C GLU A 353 -2.00 -18.59 34.44
N TYR A 354 -2.71 -17.61 33.87
CA TYR A 354 -3.06 -16.36 34.57
C TYR A 354 -4.42 -16.42 35.29
N ARG A 355 -5.02 -17.61 35.43
CA ARG A 355 -6.34 -17.76 36.07
C ARG A 355 -6.36 -17.30 37.54
N GLY A 356 -5.24 -17.49 38.24
CA GLY A 356 -5.07 -17.14 39.66
C GLY A 356 -4.00 -16.10 39.92
N HIS A 357 -3.55 -15.37 38.89
CA HIS A 357 -2.42 -14.45 39.04
C HIS A 357 -2.81 -13.22 39.89
N PRO A 358 -2.00 -12.84 40.91
CA PRO A 358 -2.42 -11.89 41.94
C PRO A 358 -2.54 -10.45 41.44
N SER A 359 -1.77 -10.06 40.41
CA SER A 359 -1.72 -8.68 39.89
C SER A 359 -2.37 -8.51 38.52
N LEU A 360 -2.58 -9.60 37.78
CA LEU A 360 -2.99 -9.61 36.38
C LEU A 360 -4.15 -10.59 36.20
N GLN A 361 -5.28 -10.11 35.69
CA GLN A 361 -6.44 -10.95 35.45
C GLN A 361 -6.74 -11.02 33.96
N VAL A 362 -6.62 -12.20 33.36
CA VAL A 362 -6.91 -12.42 31.94
C VAL A 362 -8.26 -13.12 31.78
N SER A 363 -9.08 -12.64 30.86
CA SER A 363 -10.37 -13.26 30.53
C SER A 363 -10.75 -13.02 29.06
N LEU A 364 -11.83 -13.64 28.59
CA LEU A 364 -12.35 -13.42 27.24
C LEU A 364 -12.98 -12.02 27.14
N PHE A 365 -12.63 -11.28 26.09
CA PHE A 365 -13.29 -10.01 25.79
C PHE A 365 -14.74 -10.25 25.38
N ARG A 366 -15.67 -9.55 26.02
CA ARG A 366 -17.10 -9.55 25.69
C ARG A 366 -17.52 -8.11 25.45
N TYR A 367 -17.97 -7.80 24.25
CA TYR A 367 -18.30 -6.43 23.84
C TYR A 367 -19.28 -5.76 24.82
N TRP A 368 -20.40 -6.43 25.13
CA TRP A 368 -21.42 -5.92 26.05
C TRP A 368 -20.93 -5.62 27.47
N ARG A 369 -19.94 -6.38 27.95
CA ARG A 369 -19.44 -6.24 29.32
C ARG A 369 -18.25 -5.30 29.42
N HIS A 370 -17.43 -5.20 28.37
CA HIS A 370 -16.11 -4.58 28.44
C HIS A 370 -15.96 -3.36 27.53
N SER A 371 -16.90 -3.11 26.61
CA SER A 371 -16.87 -1.90 25.78
C SER A 371 -17.12 -0.65 26.65
N PRO A 372 -16.23 0.36 26.62
CA PRO A 372 -16.43 1.60 27.37
C PRO A 372 -17.75 2.30 27.00
N ASP A 373 -18.11 2.30 25.72
CA ASP A 373 -19.32 2.97 25.21
C ASP A 373 -20.58 2.29 25.75
N VAL A 374 -20.59 0.95 25.75
CA VAL A 374 -21.71 0.17 26.28
C VAL A 374 -21.80 0.30 27.80
N GLN A 375 -20.68 0.27 28.51
CA GLN A 375 -20.68 0.50 29.96
C GLN A 375 -21.17 1.91 30.32
N CYS A 376 -20.79 2.92 29.53
CA CYS A 376 -21.28 4.28 29.69
C CYS A 376 -22.80 4.33 29.52
N LEU A 377 -23.31 3.77 28.41
CA LEU A 377 -24.74 3.69 28.14
C LEU A 377 -25.49 2.97 29.27
N LEU A 378 -25.01 1.79 29.69
CA LEU A 378 -25.62 1.02 30.78
C LEU A 378 -25.63 1.79 32.10
N ARG A 379 -24.56 2.53 32.44
CA ARG A 379 -24.52 3.38 33.63
C ARG A 379 -25.53 4.52 33.54
N VAL A 380 -25.59 5.21 32.41
CA VAL A 380 -26.57 6.28 32.17
C VAL A 380 -27.99 5.74 32.29
N CYS A 381 -28.29 4.62 31.63
CA CYS A 381 -29.59 3.96 31.74
C CYS A 381 -29.91 3.56 33.18
N SER A 382 -28.95 3.03 33.93
CA SER A 382 -29.13 2.64 35.34
C SER A 382 -29.40 3.83 36.25
N ILE A 383 -28.74 4.96 36.01
CA ILE A 383 -28.97 6.20 36.75
C ILE A 383 -30.38 6.73 36.43
N VAL A 384 -30.76 6.78 35.15
CA VAL A 384 -32.09 7.23 34.72
C VAL A 384 -33.19 6.36 35.32
N THR A 385 -33.05 5.03 35.30
CA THR A 385 -34.04 4.13 35.89
C THR A 385 -34.11 4.24 37.40
N ALA A 386 -32.98 4.43 38.09
CA ALA A 386 -32.95 4.66 39.53
C ALA A 386 -33.68 5.97 39.91
N TRP A 387 -33.45 7.06 39.17
CA TRP A 387 -34.16 8.33 39.38
C TRP A 387 -35.65 8.24 39.04
N ALA A 388 -36.02 7.54 37.97
CA ALA A 388 -37.43 7.32 37.63
C ALA A 388 -38.17 6.50 38.71
N LEU A 389 -37.52 5.46 39.26
CA LEU A 389 -38.05 4.67 40.38
C LEU A 389 -38.21 5.54 41.65
N LEU A 390 -37.21 6.37 41.95
CA LEU A 390 -37.26 7.27 43.11
C LEU A 390 -38.40 8.30 42.96
N ALA A 391 -38.56 8.90 41.78
CA ALA A 391 -39.66 9.82 41.49
C ALA A 391 -41.02 9.12 41.57
N PHE A 392 -41.14 7.89 41.11
CA PHE A 392 -42.39 7.10 41.21
C PHE A 392 -42.75 6.76 42.66
N LEU A 393 -41.76 6.44 43.50
CA LEU A 393 -41.98 6.12 44.91
C LEU A 393 -42.32 7.37 45.74
N LEU A 394 -41.66 8.50 45.48
CA LEU A 394 -41.88 9.76 46.18
C LEU A 394 -43.09 10.55 45.66
N GLY A 395 -43.50 10.31 44.42
CA GLY A 395 -44.64 10.97 43.76
C GLY A 395 -45.99 10.29 44.00
N ARG A 396 -46.07 9.24 44.82
CA ARG A 396 -47.36 8.69 45.25
C ARG A 396 -48.00 9.66 46.25
N PRO A 397 -49.22 10.17 46.01
CA PRO A 397 -49.95 10.91 47.04
C PRO A 397 -50.11 9.98 48.25
N GLY A 398 -49.78 10.48 49.44
CA GLY A 398 -50.10 9.78 50.69
C GLY A 398 -51.61 9.54 50.80
N PRO A 399 -52.04 8.54 51.57
CA PRO A 399 -53.46 8.21 51.75
C PRO A 399 -54.28 9.37 52.32
#